data_AF-A0AAQ3TK80-F1
#
_entry.id   AF-A0AAQ3TK80-F1
#
_cell.length_a   1.000
_cell.length_b   1.000
_cell.length_c   1.000
_cell.angle_alpha   90.00
_cell.angle_beta   90.00
_cell.angle_gamma   90.00
#
_symmetry.space_group_name_H-M   'P 1'
#
loop_
_entity.id
_entity.type
_entity.pdbx_description
1 polymer ?
#
loop_
_entity_poly.entity_id
_entity_poly.type
_entity_poly.pdbx_seq_one_letter_code
_entity_poly.pdbx_strand_id
1 'polypeptide(L)'
;MGRRILNEALRKMVNADRRGKATALLQPISGVMVSFLNIMKHRGYIKNFEVIDPKELGKLMWSFLGWGYVVVTTPSGVLDHEEAIKQNVGGQVLGYFH
;
A
#
# COMPACT_ATOMS: atom_id res chain seq x y z
N MET A 1 -10.13 12.04 -6.26
CA MET A 1 -9.59 11.14 -7.33
C MET A 1 -8.71 10.02 -6.76
N GLY A 2 -7.65 10.32 -5.98
CA GLY A 2 -6.66 9.32 -5.51
C GLY A 2 -7.20 8.17 -4.64
N ARG A 3 -8.18 8.42 -3.75
CA ARG A 3 -8.79 7.36 -2.90
C ARG A 3 -9.46 6.25 -3.72
N ARG A 4 -10.06 6.57 -4.87
CA ARG A 4 -10.69 5.58 -5.75
C ARG A 4 -9.64 4.66 -6.39
N ILE A 5 -8.55 5.24 -6.88
CA ILE A 5 -7.42 4.50 -7.49
C ILE A 5 -6.80 3.55 -6.46
N LEU A 6 -6.56 4.02 -5.23
CA LEU A 6 -6.06 3.19 -4.15
C LEU A 6 -6.99 2.01 -3.85
N ASN A 7 -8.30 2.25 -3.70
CA ASN A 7 -9.27 1.20 -3.40
C ASN A 7 -9.32 0.14 -4.52
N GLU A 8 -9.37 0.56 -5.79
CA GLU A 8 -9.32 -0.36 -6.92
C GLU A 8 -8.03 -1.21 -6.94
N ALA A 9 -6.89 -0.60 -6.61
CA ALA A 9 -5.60 -1.29 -6.54
C ALA A 9 -5.55 -2.31 -5.39
N LEU A 10 -5.96 -1.92 -4.18
CA LEU A 10 -6.02 -2.81 -3.02
C LEU A 10 -6.96 -4.00 -3.27
N ARG A 11 -8.15 -3.76 -3.87
CA ARG A 11 -9.08 -4.83 -4.24
C ARG A 11 -8.47 -5.79 -5.25
N LYS A 12 -7.72 -5.30 -6.25
CA LYS A 12 -7.02 -6.17 -7.22
C LYS A 12 -5.99 -7.07 -6.53
N MET A 13 -5.23 -6.56 -5.58
CA MET A 13 -4.25 -7.36 -4.83
C MET A 13 -4.91 -8.44 -3.98
N VAL A 14 -5.91 -8.07 -3.16
CA VAL A 14 -6.62 -9.04 -2.30
C VAL A 14 -7.31 -10.12 -3.14
N ASN A 15 -7.90 -9.75 -4.27
CA ASN A 15 -8.50 -10.73 -5.18
C ASN A 15 -7.46 -11.63 -5.86
N ALA A 16 -6.25 -11.13 -6.13
CA ALA A 16 -5.16 -11.94 -6.65
C ALA A 16 -4.71 -12.98 -5.61
N ASP A 17 -4.61 -12.58 -4.33
CA ASP A 17 -4.30 -13.47 -3.20
C ASP A 17 -5.25 -14.62 -3.05
N ARG A 18 -6.55 -14.30 -3.04
CA ARG A 18 -7.61 -15.27 -2.83
C ARG A 18 -7.64 -16.31 -3.94
N ARG A 19 -7.00 -16.00 -5.08
CA ARG A 19 -6.82 -16.91 -6.22
C ARG A 19 -5.45 -17.59 -6.23
N GLY A 20 -4.67 -17.48 -5.16
CA GLY A 20 -3.32 -18.05 -5.03
C GLY A 20 -2.27 -17.39 -5.93
N LYS A 21 -2.54 -16.20 -6.48
CA LYS A 21 -1.57 -15.51 -7.35
C LYS A 21 -0.56 -14.79 -6.47
N ALA A 22 0.71 -15.12 -6.64
CA ALA A 22 1.81 -14.45 -5.95
C ALA A 22 1.99 -12.98 -6.35
N THR A 23 1.35 -12.54 -7.46
CA THR A 23 1.62 -11.24 -8.08
C THR A 23 0.39 -10.58 -8.70
N ALA A 24 0.30 -9.25 -8.62
CA ALA A 24 -0.77 -8.45 -9.22
C ALA A 24 -0.20 -7.21 -9.95
N LEU A 25 -0.85 -6.82 -11.05
CA LEU A 25 -0.47 -5.64 -11.83
C LEU A 25 -1.46 -4.50 -11.54
N LEU A 26 -0.93 -3.37 -11.10
CA LEU A 26 -1.70 -2.23 -10.62
C LEU A 26 -1.60 -1.06 -11.59
N GLN A 27 -2.75 -0.63 -12.09
CA GLN A 27 -2.89 0.53 -12.97
C GLN A 27 -4.31 1.11 -12.82
N PRO A 28 -4.46 2.44 -12.81
CA PRO A 28 -3.40 3.48 -12.85
C PRO A 28 -2.62 3.61 -11.52
N ILE A 29 -1.42 4.19 -11.56
CA ILE A 29 -0.56 4.41 -10.38
C ILE A 29 -0.80 5.83 -9.82
N SER A 30 -0.77 6.00 -8.50
CA SER A 30 -0.83 7.31 -7.85
C SER A 30 0.23 7.42 -6.75
N GLY A 31 0.74 8.64 -6.47
CA GLY A 31 1.75 8.84 -5.42
C GLY A 31 1.28 8.41 -4.02
N VAL A 32 -0.02 8.53 -3.74
CA VAL A 32 -0.63 8.03 -2.50
C VAL A 32 -0.56 6.51 -2.42
N MET A 33 -0.80 5.81 -3.53
CA MET A 33 -0.68 4.35 -3.60
C MET A 33 0.76 3.90 -3.40
N VAL A 34 1.72 4.58 -4.03
CA VAL A 34 3.15 4.28 -3.86
C VAL A 34 3.57 4.47 -2.40
N SER A 35 3.14 5.56 -1.75
CA SER A 35 3.42 5.80 -0.33
C SER A 35 2.82 4.72 0.57
N PHE A 36 1.58 4.30 0.30
CA PHE A 36 0.92 3.22 1.05
C PHE A 36 1.64 1.87 0.89
N LEU A 37 2.03 1.51 -0.34
CA LEU A 37 2.76 0.27 -0.62
C LEU A 37 4.16 0.28 0.00
N ASN A 38 4.82 1.44 0.09
CA ASN A 38 6.09 1.59 0.80
C ASN A 38 5.95 1.27 2.29
N ILE A 39 4.87 1.73 2.95
CA ILE A 39 4.60 1.40 4.35
C ILE A 39 4.39 -0.11 4.50
N MET A 40 3.57 -0.72 3.63
CA MET A 40 3.36 -2.18 3.66
C MET A 40 4.67 -2.97 3.45
N LYS A 41 5.56 -2.49 2.58
CA LYS A 41 6.89 -3.08 2.37
C LYS A 41 7.78 -2.95 3.61
N HIS A 42 7.84 -1.75 4.20
CA HIS A 42 8.64 -1.50 5.40
C HIS A 42 8.16 -2.34 6.59
N ARG A 43 6.85 -2.56 6.71
CA ARG A 43 6.25 -3.42 7.74
C ARG A 43 6.28 -4.92 7.40
N GLY A 44 6.83 -5.32 6.26
CA GLY A 44 7.05 -6.72 5.90
C GLY A 44 5.84 -7.45 5.30
N TYR A 45 4.76 -6.74 4.94
CA TYR A 45 3.56 -7.32 4.30
C TYR A 45 3.74 -7.55 2.79
N ILE A 46 4.61 -6.75 2.17
CA ILE A 46 4.97 -6.89 0.76
C ILE A 46 6.48 -7.09 0.70
N LYS A 47 6.95 -8.08 -0.07
CA LYS A 47 8.38 -8.33 -0.22
C LYS A 47 9.03 -7.23 -1.05
N ASN A 48 8.50 -7.00 -2.25
CA ASN A 48 9.02 -5.96 -3.11
C ASN A 48 7.96 -5.48 -4.12
N PHE A 49 8.14 -4.25 -4.59
CA PHE A 49 7.40 -3.69 -5.69
C PHE A 49 8.30 -2.80 -6.55
N GLU A 50 8.02 -2.76 -7.84
CA GLU A 50 8.72 -1.91 -8.80
C GLU A 50 7.67 -1.08 -9.55
N VAL A 51 7.94 0.23 -9.65
CA VAL A 51 7.16 1.15 -10.48
C VAL A 51 7.91 1.26 -11.81
N ILE A 52 7.38 0.59 -12.83
CA ILE A 52 7.97 0.61 -14.18
C ILE A 52 7.14 1.56 -15.04
N ASP A 53 7.79 2.60 -15.57
CA ASP A 53 7.22 3.55 -16.53
C ASP A 53 6.89 2.84 -17.87
N PRO A 54 5.95 3.35 -18.69
CA PRO A 54 4.98 2.56 -19.46
C PRO A 54 5.48 1.81 -20.72
N LYS A 55 6.70 1.25 -20.72
CA LYS A 55 7.11 0.30 -21.77
C LYS A 55 7.20 -1.15 -21.34
N GLU A 56 7.35 -1.51 -20.07
CA GLU A 56 7.42 -2.93 -19.70
C GLU A 56 6.71 -3.26 -18.37
N LEU A 57 6.07 -4.42 -18.36
CA LEU A 57 5.09 -4.85 -17.36
C LEU A 57 5.77 -5.23 -16.02
N GLY A 58 5.39 -4.55 -14.93
CA GLY A 58 5.91 -4.81 -13.59
C GLY A 58 5.18 -5.92 -12.82
N LYS A 59 5.95 -6.69 -12.03
CA LYS A 59 5.50 -7.85 -11.25
C LYS A 59 5.75 -7.60 -9.76
N LEU A 60 4.69 -7.70 -8.95
CA LEU A 60 4.72 -7.49 -7.50
C LEU A 60 4.78 -8.82 -6.75
N MET A 61 5.62 -8.97 -5.73
CA MET A 61 5.69 -10.18 -4.90
C MET A 61 5.44 -9.86 -3.42
N TRP A 62 4.68 -10.73 -2.74
CA TRP A 62 4.22 -10.49 -1.38
C TRP A 62 4.30 -11.71 -0.45
N SER A 63 4.24 -11.44 0.85
CA SER A 63 4.22 -12.43 1.93
C SER A 63 3.78 -11.74 3.22
N PHE A 64 2.77 -12.27 3.91
CA PHE A 64 2.22 -11.65 5.13
C PHE A 64 3.00 -12.06 6.38
N LEU A 65 3.32 -11.10 7.25
CA LEU A 65 3.77 -11.30 8.63
C LEU A 65 3.26 -10.15 9.51
N GLY A 66 2.47 -10.45 10.55
CA GLY A 66 2.24 -9.52 11.67
C GLY A 66 0.79 -9.15 11.99
N TRP A 67 0.65 -8.22 12.94
CA TRP A 67 -0.60 -7.62 13.39
C TRP A 67 -0.93 -6.41 12.51
N GLY A 68 -2.22 -6.10 12.31
CA GLY A 68 -2.65 -5.10 11.34
C GLY A 68 -2.25 -3.66 11.67
N TYR A 69 -2.10 -2.83 10.63
CA TYR A 69 -1.73 -1.42 10.71
C TYR A 69 -2.83 -0.53 10.12
N VAL A 70 -3.06 0.62 10.76
CA VAL A 70 -3.87 1.72 10.20
C VAL A 70 -2.94 2.74 9.56
N VAL A 71 -3.27 3.16 8.33
CA VAL A 71 -2.54 4.18 7.57
C VAL A 71 -3.32 5.49 7.58
N VAL A 72 -2.65 6.58 7.89
CA VAL A 72 -3.20 7.93 8.04
C VAL A 72 -2.47 8.93 7.15
N THR A 73 -3.21 9.86 6.55
CA THR A 73 -2.66 11.03 5.87
C THR A 73 -2.49 12.15 6.89
N THR A 74 -1.26 12.59 7.11
CA THR A 74 -0.87 13.68 8.01
C THR A 74 -0.31 14.86 7.21
N PRO A 75 -0.15 16.06 7.80
CA PRO A 75 0.55 17.17 7.15
C PRO A 75 2.00 16.82 6.74
N SER A 76 2.64 15.88 7.45
CA SER A 76 4.00 15.41 7.18
C SER A 76 4.06 14.30 6.11
N GLY A 77 2.92 13.87 5.57
CA GLY A 77 2.82 12.81 4.58
C GLY A 77 1.95 11.62 5.03
N VAL A 78 2.02 10.52 4.27
CA VAL A 78 1.31 9.28 4.58
C VAL A 78 2.14 8.48 5.58
N LEU A 79 1.56 8.16 6.73
CA LEU A 79 2.22 7.47 7.85
C LEU A 79 1.36 6.31 8.34
N ASP A 80 1.96 5.31 8.98
CA ASP A 80 1.17 4.40 9.81
C ASP A 80 0.87 4.99 11.20
N HIS A 81 -0.06 4.37 11.91
CA HIS A 81 -0.51 4.86 13.22
C HIS A 81 0.61 4.91 14.28
N GLU A 82 1.59 4.00 14.24
CA GLU A 82 2.70 4.04 15.21
C GLU A 82 3.62 5.23 14.92
N GLU A 83 3.91 5.48 13.63
CA GLU A 83 4.70 6.64 13.19
C GLU A 83 4.00 7.96 13.52
N ALA A 84 2.69 8.03 13.30
CA ALA A 84 1.89 9.21 13.63
C ALA A 84 1.89 9.50 15.14
N ILE A 85 1.76 8.46 15.97
CA ILE A 85 1.86 8.57 17.44
C ILE A 85 3.26 9.05 17.85
N LYS A 86 4.32 8.44 17.30
CA LYS A 86 5.72 8.83 17.59
C LYS A 86 6.01 10.28 17.24
N GLN A 87 5.44 10.78 16.15
CA GLN A 87 5.61 12.15 15.70
C GLN A 87 4.63 13.13 16.36
N ASN A 88 3.70 12.63 17.19
CA ASN A 88 2.63 13.43 17.81
C ASN A 88 1.82 14.24 16.77
N VAL A 89 1.49 13.60 15.64
CA VAL A 89 0.74 14.22 14.54
C VAL A 89 -0.59 13.51 14.33
N GLY A 90 -1.64 14.31 14.14
CA GLY A 90 -2.96 13.83 13.73
C GLY A 90 -3.09 13.74 12.20
N GLY A 91 -4.18 13.14 11.75
CA GLY A 91 -4.45 13.00 10.32
C GLY A 91 -5.81 12.41 10.03
N GLN A 92 -6.05 12.13 8.74
CA GLN A 92 -7.25 11.42 8.29
C GLN A 92 -6.90 9.97 7.96
N VAL A 93 -7.75 9.04 8.37
CA VAL A 93 -7.57 7.62 8.03
C VAL A 93 -7.70 7.42 6.52
N LEU A 94 -6.72 6.72 5.96
CA LEU A 94 -6.66 6.35 4.55
C LEU A 94 -7.11 4.90 4.32
N GLY A 95 -6.77 4.01 5.25
CA GLY A 95 -7.12 2.58 5.20
C GLY A 95 -6.38 1.77 6.26
N TYR A 96 -6.50 0.45 6.18
CA TYR A 96 -5.80 -0.49 7.05
C TYR A 96 -5.39 -1.75 6.27
N PHE A 97 -4.40 -2.49 6.78
CA PHE A 97 -4.01 -3.81 6.30
C PHE A 97 -3.70 -4.73 7.49
N HIS A 98 -3.91 -6.03 7.31
CA HIS A 98 -3.64 -7.11 8.27
C HIS A 98 -3.31 -8.40 7.52
#